data_AF-A0A7K2IXS6-F1
#
_entry.id   AF-A0A7K2IXS6-F1
#
_cell.length_a   1.000
_cell.length_b   1.000
_cell.length_c   1.000
_cell.angle_alpha   90.00
_cell.angle_beta   90.00
_cell.angle_gamma   90.00
#
_symmetry.space_group_name_H-M   'P 1'
#
loop_
_entity.id
_entity.type
_entity.pdbx_description
1 polymer ?
#
loop_
_entity_poly.entity_id
_entity_poly.type
_entity_poly.pdbx_seq_one_letter_code
_entity_poly.pdbx_strand_id
1 'polypeptide(L)'
;MDRTPHEIVNPLSLSDPIGYSHALVVTPGRTVYIGGQTSRRMDGVLTGDSLVQQFDQALANMVEALRAAKAEPTHVVSMRVYTTSIGVYRINLNTLGSIYRRHMGRYYPPMSVVGVTELLTSGAQVELECLAVVPDVYIEEAPEEASRESVEEVDATFTGEASDRDRD
;
A
#
# COMPACT_ATOMS: atom_id res chain seq x y z
N MET A 1 -0.10 -10.02 -2.08
CA MET A 1 -0.08 -8.55 -1.93
C MET A 1 -0.36 -8.30 -0.46
N ASP A 2 0.41 -7.42 0.18
CA ASP A 2 0.05 -7.01 1.55
C ASP A 2 -1.31 -6.32 1.46
N ARG A 3 -2.25 -6.74 2.30
CA ARG A 3 -3.64 -6.33 2.17
C ARG A 3 -3.81 -4.96 2.82
N THR A 4 -4.20 -3.97 2.01
CA THR A 4 -4.70 -2.69 2.51
C THR A 4 -6.13 -2.87 3.02
N PRO A 5 -6.54 -2.13 4.07
CA PRO A 5 -7.95 -2.10 4.48
C PRO A 5 -8.83 -1.29 3.51
N HIS A 6 -8.25 -0.69 2.47
CA HIS A 6 -8.94 0.09 1.46
C HIS A 6 -9.22 -0.73 0.20
N GLU A 7 -10.18 -0.29 -0.62
CA GLU A 7 -10.50 -0.96 -1.87
C GLU A 7 -9.66 -0.37 -3.01
N ILE A 8 -8.83 -1.19 -3.65
CA ILE A 8 -8.09 -0.81 -4.86
C ILE A 8 -9.01 -0.95 -6.08
N VAL A 9 -9.14 0.11 -6.86
CA VAL A 9 -9.98 0.14 -8.06
C VAL A 9 -9.12 0.39 -9.29
N ASN A 10 -8.96 -0.63 -10.13
CA ASN A 10 -8.23 -0.58 -11.39
C ASN A 10 -9.17 -0.96 -12.54
N PRO A 11 -9.75 0.04 -13.26
CA PRO A 11 -10.68 -0.22 -14.35
C PRO A 11 -10.03 -0.98 -15.51
N LEU A 12 -10.71 -1.99 -16.05
CA LEU A 12 -10.26 -2.75 -17.22
C LEU A 12 -10.17 -1.91 -18.51
N SER A 13 -10.76 -0.71 -18.51
CA SER A 13 -10.70 0.24 -19.63
C SER A 13 -9.41 1.07 -19.65
N LEU A 14 -8.53 0.93 -18.66
CA LEU A 14 -7.24 1.61 -18.58
C LEU A 14 -6.10 0.57 -18.67
N SER A 15 -4.92 1.03 -19.09
CA SER A 15 -3.70 0.20 -19.08
C SER A 15 -3.37 -0.29 -17.66
N ASP A 16 -2.75 -1.47 -17.55
CA ASP A 16 -2.33 -2.01 -16.26
C ASP A 16 -1.43 -1.01 -15.49
N PRO A 17 -1.74 -0.71 -14.22
CA PRO A 17 -0.91 0.20 -13.45
C PRO A 17 0.33 -0.54 -12.92
N ILE A 18 1.51 -0.03 -13.29
CA ILE A 18 2.80 -0.61 -12.88
C ILE A 18 3.42 0.27 -11.79
N GLY A 19 3.41 -0.22 -10.55
CA GLY A 19 3.99 0.50 -9.41
C GLY A 19 3.10 1.59 -8.81
N TYR A 20 1.80 1.57 -9.10
CA TYR A 20 0.76 2.42 -8.54
C TYR A 20 -0.61 1.71 -8.65
N SER A 21 -1.68 2.34 -8.18
CA SER A 21 -3.08 1.98 -8.48
C SER A 21 -3.80 3.16 -9.12
N HIS A 22 -4.74 2.93 -10.04
CA HIS A 22 -5.48 4.03 -10.70
C HIS A 22 -6.38 4.78 -9.73
N ALA A 23 -7.11 4.05 -8.89
CA ALA A 23 -7.97 4.62 -7.87
C ALA A 23 -7.96 3.76 -6.61
N LEU A 24 -8.39 4.37 -5.50
CA LEU A 24 -8.54 3.72 -4.22
C LEU A 24 -9.74 4.34 -3.47
N VAL A 25 -10.62 3.50 -2.95
CA VAL A 25 -11.75 3.91 -2.11
C VAL A 25 -11.37 3.68 -0.66
N VAL A 26 -11.40 4.75 0.11
CA VAL A 26 -10.96 4.73 1.51
C VAL A 26 -12.04 4.16 2.41
N THR A 27 -11.67 3.17 3.22
CA THR A 27 -12.44 2.76 4.39
C THR A 27 -12.47 3.89 5.42
N PRO A 28 -13.64 4.21 6.02
CA PRO A 28 -13.74 5.29 7.00
C PRO A 28 -12.75 5.14 8.16
N GLY A 29 -12.14 6.26 8.54
CA GLY A 29 -11.10 6.29 9.54
C GLY A 29 -10.47 7.65 9.72
N ARG A 30 -9.46 7.73 10.59
CA ARG A 30 -8.69 8.96 10.81
C ARG A 30 -7.68 9.20 9.69
N THR A 31 -7.58 10.44 9.26
CA THR A 31 -6.62 10.88 8.24
C THR A 31 -5.29 11.28 8.87
N VAL A 32 -4.19 10.86 8.26
CA VAL A 32 -2.81 11.19 8.65
C VAL A 32 -2.11 11.83 7.47
N TYR A 33 -1.71 13.09 7.63
CA TYR A 33 -0.91 13.83 6.65
C TYR A 33 0.56 13.70 7.02
N ILE A 34 1.37 13.17 6.10
CA ILE A 34 2.81 13.04 6.29
C ILE A 34 3.50 14.13 5.47
N GLY A 35 4.24 15.01 6.15
CA GLY A 35 5.04 16.03 5.48
C GLY A 35 6.14 15.42 4.60
N GLY A 36 6.61 16.20 3.63
CA GLY A 36 7.65 15.77 2.68
C GLY A 36 8.90 15.21 3.37
N GLN A 37 9.26 13.98 3.02
CA GLN A 37 10.43 13.28 3.52
C GLN A 37 11.53 13.31 2.47
N THR A 38 12.70 13.80 2.86
CA THR A 38 13.94 13.70 2.09
C THR A 38 14.87 12.68 2.76
N SER A 39 16.10 12.53 2.28
CA SER A 39 17.10 11.67 2.92
C SER A 39 17.75 12.25 4.17
N ARG A 40 17.12 13.23 4.84
CA ARG A 40 17.63 13.80 6.10
C ARG A 40 17.61 12.76 7.21
N ARG A 41 18.70 12.67 7.96
CA ARG A 41 18.80 11.88 9.19
C ARG A 41 18.29 12.68 10.39
N MET A 42 18.29 12.05 11.57
CA MET A 42 17.86 12.70 12.83
C MET A 42 18.69 13.94 13.19
N ASP A 43 19.95 14.00 12.78
CA ASP A 43 20.83 15.17 12.93
C ASP A 43 20.56 16.28 11.90
N GLY A 44 19.57 16.09 11.02
CA GLY A 44 19.19 17.01 9.96
C GLY A 44 20.05 16.93 8.71
N VAL A 45 21.08 16.09 8.66
CA VAL A 45 22.01 15.97 7.54
C VAL A 45 21.46 15.03 6.48
N LEU A 46 21.57 15.41 5.20
CA LEU A 46 21.25 14.51 4.09
C LEU A 46 22.25 13.35 4.05
N THR A 47 21.74 12.12 3.92
CA THR A 47 22.58 10.95 3.62
C THR A 47 22.35 10.46 2.20
N GLY A 48 23.40 9.88 1.61
CA GLY A 48 23.38 9.32 0.26
C GLY A 48 23.77 10.32 -0.82
N ASP A 49 24.68 9.88 -1.70
CA ASP A 49 25.25 10.70 -2.80
C ASP A 49 24.50 10.49 -4.11
N SER A 50 23.53 9.57 -4.13
CA SER A 50 22.75 9.21 -5.31
C SER A 50 21.25 9.22 -5.01
N LEU A 51 20.46 9.47 -6.06
CA LEU A 51 18.99 9.44 -5.99
C LEU A 51 18.48 8.12 -5.39
N VAL A 52 19.13 6.99 -5.71
CA VAL A 52 18.74 5.67 -5.20
C VAL A 52 18.94 5.58 -3.69
N GLN A 53 20.09 6.02 -3.17
CA GLN A 53 20.36 6.03 -1.73
C GLN A 53 19.46 7.03 -1.00
N GLN A 54 19.22 8.20 -1.59
CA GLN A 54 18.35 9.20 -0.99
C GLN A 54 16.89 8.73 -0.95
N PHE A 55 16.42 8.04 -2.00
CA PHE A 55 15.08 7.44 -2.04
C PHE A 55 14.87 6.38 -0.96
N ASP A 56 15.89 5.53 -0.73
CA ASP A 56 15.87 4.51 0.33
C ASP A 56 15.69 5.15 1.71
N GLN A 57 16.50 6.16 2.03
CA GLN A 57 16.38 6.85 3.32
C GLN A 57 15.06 7.63 3.44
N ALA A 58 14.62 8.30 2.37
CA ALA A 58 13.41 9.09 2.41
C ALA A 58 12.15 8.21 2.59
N LEU A 59 12.12 7.00 2.02
CA LEU A 59 11.11 5.98 2.34
C LEU A 59 11.20 5.51 3.79
N ALA A 60 12.40 5.24 4.30
CA ALA A 60 12.58 4.85 5.70
C ALA A 60 12.02 5.92 6.67
N ASN A 61 12.28 7.19 6.38
CA ASN A 61 11.76 8.32 7.14
C ASN A 61 10.22 8.42 7.05
N MET A 62 9.65 8.18 5.87
CA MET A 62 8.20 8.14 5.67
C MET A 62 7.54 7.03 6.49
N VAL A 63 8.10 5.81 6.47
CA VAL A 63 7.59 4.69 7.26
C VAL A 63 7.70 5.00 8.76
N GLU A 64 8.79 5.62 9.20
CA GLU A 64 8.94 6.05 10.59
C GLU A 64 7.90 7.11 11.00
N ALA A 65 7.62 8.08 10.13
CA ALA A 65 6.58 9.09 10.37
C ALA A 65 5.18 8.47 10.42
N LEU A 66 4.87 7.54 9.52
CA LEU A 66 3.63 6.75 9.56
C LEU A 66 3.50 6.00 10.88
N ARG A 67 4.55 5.27 11.28
CA ARG A 67 4.59 4.49 12.53
C ARG A 67 4.38 5.36 13.76
N ALA A 68 5.05 6.52 13.82
CA ALA A 68 4.87 7.49 14.90
C ALA A 68 3.43 8.01 14.98
N ALA A 69 2.77 8.15 13.84
CA ALA A 69 1.35 8.48 13.74
C ALA A 69 0.42 7.25 13.91
N LYS A 70 0.93 6.09 14.33
CA LYS A 70 0.20 4.82 14.45
C LYS A 70 -0.48 4.37 13.15
N ALA A 71 0.13 4.70 12.01
CA ALA A 71 -0.25 4.25 10.68
C ALA A 71 0.78 3.24 10.16
N GLU A 72 0.44 2.57 9.07
CA GLU A 72 1.25 1.52 8.44
C GLU A 72 1.34 1.82 6.94
N PRO A 73 2.30 1.25 6.21
CA PRO A 73 2.40 1.44 4.76
C PRO A 73 1.11 1.10 3.99
N THR A 74 0.38 0.08 4.42
CA THR A 74 -0.90 -0.36 3.85
C THR A 74 -2.04 0.64 4.04
N HIS A 75 -1.90 1.59 4.96
CA HIS A 75 -2.84 2.69 5.20
C HIS A 75 -2.62 3.88 4.27
N VAL A 76 -1.52 3.92 3.49
CA VAL A 76 -1.26 5.04 2.58
C VAL A 76 -2.28 5.03 1.45
N VAL A 77 -2.99 6.14 1.24
CA VAL A 77 -4.05 6.28 0.21
C VAL A 77 -3.63 7.14 -0.97
N SER A 78 -2.53 7.90 -0.83
CA SER A 78 -1.94 8.70 -1.90
C SER A 78 -0.47 8.94 -1.63
N MET A 79 0.38 8.83 -2.65
CA MET A 79 1.81 9.14 -2.57
C MET A 79 2.25 10.06 -3.71
N ARG A 80 3.12 11.02 -3.41
CA ARG A 80 3.78 11.90 -4.39
C ARG A 80 5.27 11.78 -4.23
N VAL A 81 5.98 11.59 -5.33
CA VAL A 81 7.44 11.58 -5.38
C VAL A 81 7.88 12.74 -6.26
N TYR A 82 8.62 13.67 -5.69
CA TYR A 82 9.23 14.77 -6.41
C TYR A 82 10.71 14.49 -6.58
N THR A 83 11.25 14.67 -7.79
CA THR A 83 12.68 14.48 -8.03
C THR A 83 13.27 15.52 -8.95
N THR A 84 14.48 15.98 -8.63
CA THR A 84 15.27 16.87 -9.50
C THR A 84 15.97 16.14 -10.64
N SER A 85 15.93 14.80 -10.66
CA SER A 85 16.68 13.95 -11.59
C SER A 85 15.79 12.85 -12.18
N ILE A 86 14.68 13.23 -12.83
CA ILE A 86 13.68 12.29 -13.36
C ILE A 86 14.27 11.26 -14.37
N GLY A 87 15.30 11.64 -15.12
CA GLY A 87 16.03 10.73 -16.01
C GLY A 87 16.73 9.60 -15.24
N VAL A 88 17.41 9.94 -14.15
CA VAL A 88 18.06 8.97 -13.24
C VAL A 88 17.01 8.08 -12.57
N TYR A 89 15.87 8.64 -12.17
CA TYR A 89 14.75 7.87 -11.62
C TYR A 89 14.27 6.80 -12.59
N ARG A 90 14.02 7.16 -13.86
CA ARG A 90 13.53 6.23 -14.90
C ARG A 90 14.50 5.08 -15.18
N ILE A 91 15.81 5.36 -15.24
CA ILE A 91 16.82 4.32 -15.48
C ILE A 91 16.91 3.33 -14.30
N ASN A 92 16.56 3.77 -13.08
CA ASN A 92 16.69 2.98 -11.86
C ASN A 92 15.37 2.32 -11.38
N LEU A 93 14.30 2.29 -12.18
CA LEU A 93 12.97 1.81 -11.75
C LEU A 93 12.99 0.42 -11.09
N ASN A 94 13.78 -0.52 -11.60
CA ASN A 94 13.89 -1.87 -11.02
C ASN A 94 14.50 -1.85 -9.61
N THR A 95 15.56 -1.06 -9.42
CA THR A 95 16.23 -0.87 -8.14
C THR A 95 15.31 -0.15 -7.17
N LEU A 96 14.71 0.96 -7.60
CA LEU A 96 13.76 1.75 -6.80
C LEU A 96 12.54 0.92 -6.40
N GLY A 97 11.99 0.10 -7.30
CA GLY A 97 10.88 -0.80 -7.00
C GLY A 97 11.25 -1.88 -5.97
N SER A 98 12.51 -2.32 -5.96
CA SER A 98 12.99 -3.26 -4.94
C SER A 98 13.16 -2.58 -3.58
N ILE A 99 13.68 -1.35 -3.56
CA ILE A 99 13.76 -0.52 -2.35
C ILE A 99 12.37 -0.24 -1.79
N TYR A 100 11.44 0.17 -2.66
CA TYR A 100 10.06 0.43 -2.31
C TYR A 100 9.44 -0.78 -1.61
N ARG A 101 9.57 -1.99 -2.18
CA ARG A 101 9.01 -3.21 -1.57
C ARG A 101 9.59 -3.56 -0.21
N ARG A 102 10.84 -3.17 0.09
CA ARG A 102 11.43 -3.41 1.42
C ARG A 102 10.77 -2.56 2.51
N HIS A 103 10.34 -1.34 2.17
CA HIS A 103 9.76 -0.39 3.12
C HIS A 103 8.23 -0.43 3.14
N MET A 104 7.63 -0.49 1.96
CA MET A 104 6.18 -0.34 1.76
C MET A 104 5.46 -1.67 1.53
N GLY A 105 6.20 -2.78 1.42
CA GLY A 105 5.65 -4.08 1.08
C GLY A 105 5.21 -4.17 -0.39
N ARG A 106 4.30 -5.11 -0.68
CA ARG A 106 3.73 -5.34 -2.02
C ARG A 106 2.41 -4.62 -2.23
N TYR A 107 2.25 -3.45 -1.62
CA TYR A 107 1.09 -2.58 -1.73
C TYR A 107 1.48 -1.30 -2.48
N TYR A 108 0.63 -0.83 -3.41
CA TYR A 108 0.89 0.36 -4.21
C TYR A 108 -0.35 1.27 -4.23
N PRO A 109 -0.32 2.44 -3.55
CA PRO A 109 -1.42 3.40 -3.60
C PRO A 109 -1.47 4.14 -4.94
N PRO A 110 -2.52 4.92 -5.20
CA PRO A 110 -2.46 6.00 -6.17
C PRO A 110 -1.21 6.86 -5.97
N MET A 111 -0.39 6.98 -7.01
CA MET A 111 0.92 7.60 -6.94
C MET A 111 1.23 8.47 -8.15
N SER A 112 1.90 9.59 -7.92
CA SER A 112 2.50 10.42 -8.97
C SER A 112 4.01 10.57 -8.73
N VAL A 113 4.79 10.48 -9.80
CA VAL A 113 6.21 10.83 -9.81
C VAL A 113 6.41 12.05 -10.71
N VAL A 114 6.92 13.14 -10.16
CA VAL A 114 7.03 14.43 -10.84
C VAL A 114 8.47 14.90 -10.87
N GLY A 115 8.97 15.23 -12.06
CA GLY A 115 10.23 15.94 -12.21
C GLY A 115 10.07 17.40 -11.83
N VAL A 116 10.91 17.91 -10.94
CA VAL A 116 10.92 19.32 -10.49
C VAL A 116 12.29 19.93 -10.75
N THR A 117 12.37 21.27 -10.78
CA THR A 117 13.65 21.96 -10.99
C THR A 117 14.52 21.94 -9.75
N GLU A 118 13.93 22.04 -8.57
CA GLU A 118 14.63 22.07 -7.29
C GLU A 118 13.71 21.62 -6.15
N LEU A 119 14.32 21.31 -5.00
CA LEU A 119 13.67 21.01 -3.73
C LEU A 119 14.14 22.01 -2.68
N LEU A 120 13.35 22.22 -1.62
CA LEU A 120 13.66 23.18 -0.56
C LEU A 120 15.01 22.88 0.12
N THR A 121 15.31 21.61 0.33
CA THR A 121 16.59 21.19 0.92
C THR A 121 17.67 21.12 -0.16
N SER A 122 18.66 22.01 -0.08
CA SER A 122 19.83 21.97 -0.95
C SER A 122 20.51 20.60 -0.90
N GLY A 123 20.82 20.04 -2.07
CA GLY A 123 21.41 18.70 -2.22
C GLY A 123 20.42 17.54 -2.20
N ALA A 124 19.14 17.77 -1.87
CA ALA A 124 18.12 16.73 -1.99
C ALA A 124 17.79 16.48 -3.46
N GLN A 125 17.75 15.22 -3.85
CA GLN A 125 17.41 14.76 -5.20
C GLN A 125 15.99 14.18 -5.28
N VAL A 126 15.40 13.88 -4.11
CA VAL A 126 14.07 13.31 -3.99
C VAL A 126 13.39 13.76 -2.70
N GLU A 127 12.08 13.97 -2.79
CA GLU A 127 11.19 14.23 -1.67
C GLU A 127 9.90 13.44 -1.85
N LEU A 128 9.46 12.73 -0.80
CA LEU A 128 8.27 11.90 -0.80
C LEU A 128 7.23 12.44 0.17
N GLU A 129 6.00 12.60 -0.29
CA GLU A 129 4.86 13.01 0.51
C GLU A 129 3.78 11.93 0.44
N CYS A 130 3.06 11.68 1.53
CA CYS A 130 1.92 10.78 1.49
C CYS A 130 0.77 11.20 2.41
N LEU A 131 -0.41 10.71 2.04
CA LEU A 131 -1.62 10.73 2.84
C LEU A 131 -1.96 9.30 3.22
N ALA A 132 -2.31 9.08 4.49
CA ALA A 132 -2.79 7.80 4.97
C ALA A 132 -4.16 7.93 5.65
N VAL A 133 -4.95 6.87 5.61
CA VAL A 133 -6.20 6.74 6.37
C VAL A 133 -6.12 5.46 7.20
N VAL A 134 -6.22 5.61 8.52
CA VAL A 134 -6.23 4.47 9.44
C VAL A 134 -7.68 4.16 9.79
N PRO A 135 -8.21 2.97 9.45
CA PRO A 135 -9.61 2.64 9.64
C PRO A 135 -10.02 2.68 11.12
N ASP A 136 -11.26 3.10 11.40
CA ASP A 136 -11.79 3.16 12.78
C ASP A 136 -11.98 1.77 13.39
N VAL A 137 -12.29 0.78 12.56
CA VAL A 137 -12.42 -0.62 12.93
C VAL A 137 -11.33 -1.39 12.20
N TYR A 138 -10.39 -1.95 12.96
CA TYR A 138 -9.53 -3.00 12.44
C TYR A 138 -10.37 -4.25 12.31
N ILE A 139 -10.56 -4.73 11.08
CA ILE A 139 -11.05 -6.09 10.88
C ILE A 139 -9.83 -6.98 11.14
N GLU A 140 -9.68 -7.48 12.37
CA GLU A 140 -8.86 -8.66 12.59
C GLU A 140 -9.53 -9.81 11.83
N GLU A 141 -8.86 -10.33 10.81
CA GLU A 141 -9.35 -11.55 10.17
C GLU A 141 -9.24 -12.69 11.18
N ALA A 142 -10.36 -13.37 11.40
CA ALA A 142 -10.39 -14.62 12.15
C ALA A 142 -9.34 -15.59 11.57
N PRO A 143 -8.67 -16.41 12.39
CA PRO A 143 -7.70 -17.39 11.91
C PRO A 143 -8.32 -18.25 10.80
N GLU A 144 -7.55 -18.50 9.73
CA GLU A 144 -7.95 -19.31 8.55
C GLU A 144 -8.63 -20.65 8.92
N GLU A 145 -8.35 -21.18 10.11
CA GLU A 145 -8.93 -22.42 10.66
C GLU A 145 -10.46 -22.37 10.83
N ALA A 146 -11.06 -21.21 11.14
CA ALA A 146 -12.51 -21.09 11.33
C ALA A 146 -13.33 -21.21 10.02
N SER A 147 -12.68 -21.11 8.86
CA SER A 147 -13.33 -21.20 7.54
C SER A 147 -13.54 -22.63 7.05
N ARG A 148 -12.90 -23.63 7.70
CA ARG A 148 -13.02 -25.06 7.33
C ARG A 148 -14.13 -25.80 8.08
N GLU A 149 -14.53 -25.36 9.27
CA GLU A 149 -15.54 -26.06 10.08
C GLU A 149 -16.98 -25.87 9.60
N SER A 150 -17.26 -24.90 8.72
CA SER A 150 -18.63 -24.56 8.30
C SER A 150 -19.12 -25.27 7.03
N VAL A 151 -18.31 -26.14 6.42
CA VAL A 151 -18.66 -26.81 5.14
C VAL A 151 -19.17 -28.26 5.34
N GLU A 152 -19.01 -28.88 6.51
CA GLU A 152 -19.36 -30.30 6.70
C GLU A 152 -20.79 -30.59 7.22
N GLU A 153 -21.60 -29.60 7.63
CA GLU A 153 -22.87 -29.88 8.34
C GLU A 153 -24.17 -29.77 7.52
N VAL A 154 -24.13 -29.53 6.20
CA VAL A 154 -25.36 -29.20 5.44
C VAL A 154 -25.96 -30.35 4.61
N ASP A 155 -25.39 -31.56 4.59
CA ASP A 155 -25.83 -32.61 3.63
C ASP A 155 -26.63 -33.80 4.21
N ALA A 156 -27.17 -33.71 5.44
CA ALA A 156 -27.81 -34.87 6.10
C ALA A 156 -29.34 -34.86 6.23
N THR A 157 -30.06 -33.85 5.72
CA THR A 157 -31.50 -33.70 6.01
C THR A 157 -32.34 -33.31 4.79
N PHE A 158 -32.17 -33.97 3.65
CA PHE A 158 -33.18 -33.90 2.58
C PHE A 158 -33.27 -35.19 1.76
N THR A 159 -34.04 -36.16 2.25
CA THR A 159 -34.94 -37.08 1.50
C THR A 159 -35.71 -37.85 2.59
N GLY A 160 -36.99 -37.63 2.84
CA GLY A 160 -38.10 -37.49 1.90
C GLY A 160 -38.91 -38.79 1.97
N GLU A 161 -39.87 -38.84 2.90
CA GLU A 161 -40.86 -39.90 3.01
C GLU A 161 -41.58 -40.13 1.66
N ALA A 162 -41.71 -41.39 1.26
CA ALA A 162 -42.65 -41.80 0.22
C ALA A 162 -43.42 -43.03 0.70
N SER A 163 -44.69 -42.78 1.05
CA SER A 163 -45.71 -43.77 1.30
C SER A 163 -46.16 -44.47 0.01
N ASP A 164 -46.35 -45.78 0.12
CA ASP A 164 -47.48 -46.57 -0.40
C ASP A 164 -47.64 -46.82 -1.94
N ARG A 165 -47.46 -48.09 -2.35
CA ARG A 165 -48.46 -48.89 -3.11
C ARG A 165 -47.96 -50.29 -3.55
N ASP A 166 -48.74 -51.31 -3.15
CA ASP A 166 -49.15 -52.56 -3.83
C ASP A 166 -48.12 -53.49 -4.54
N ARG A 167 -48.01 -54.76 -4.11
CA ARG A 167 -48.60 -55.96 -4.79
C ARG A 167 -48.05 -57.31 -4.26
N ASP A 168 -49.00 -58.25 -4.19
CA ASP A 168 -48.98 -59.72 -3.99
C ASP A 168 -48.60 -60.33 -2.63
#